data_AF-A0A7V7KT92-F1
#
_entry.id   AF-A0A7V7KT92-F1
#
_cell.length_a   1.000
_cell.length_b   1.000
_cell.length_c   1.000
_cell.angle_alpha   90.00
_cell.angle_beta   90.00
_cell.angle_gamma   90.00
#
_symmetry.space_group_name_H-M   'P 1'
#
loop_
_entity.id
_entity.type
_entity.pdbx_description
1 polymer ?
#
loop_
_entity_poly.entity_id
_entity_poly.type
_entity_poly.pdbx_seq_one_letter_code
_entity_poly.pdbx_strand_id
1 'polypeptide(L)'
;MTNRNEGITIYLTIGKEVKLNFDSENNLSSIRLSINKVAELFGNKVVNEESIFYVSTVALVTKSNYKTFISVVGGKQVISGDAVYEEVMIDQERTSNKRGNKNVYEQGCFEFFVSEEDKIPKEKLILPYNVKKRR
;
A
#
# COMPACT_ATOMS: atom_id res chain seq x y z
N MET A 1 5.77 14.02 -22.83
CA MET A 1 4.73 14.15 -21.80
C MET A 1 3.85 12.92 -21.91
N THR A 2 4.10 11.91 -21.07
CA THR A 2 3.41 10.63 -21.11
C THR A 2 2.22 10.66 -20.15
N ASN A 3 1.02 10.79 -20.72
CA ASN A 3 -0.24 10.52 -20.03
C ASN A 3 -0.25 9.04 -19.61
N ARG A 4 0.23 8.74 -18.41
CA ARG A 4 -0.14 7.51 -17.70
C ARG A 4 -1.53 7.81 -17.12
N ASN A 5 -2.52 6.98 -17.42
CA ASN A 5 -3.84 7.03 -16.77
C ASN A 5 -3.63 7.27 -15.26
N GLU A 6 -4.16 8.38 -14.72
CA GLU A 6 -3.99 8.78 -13.32
C GLU A 6 -4.74 7.79 -12.41
N GLY A 7 -4.20 6.59 -12.24
CA GLY A 7 -4.72 5.61 -11.29
C GLY A 7 -4.52 6.09 -9.86
N ILE A 8 -5.41 5.66 -8.95
CA ILE A 8 -5.37 6.09 -7.56
C ILE A 8 -4.11 5.52 -6.90
N THR A 9 -3.27 6.41 -6.37
CA THR A 9 -2.10 6.05 -5.57
C THR A 9 -2.39 6.30 -4.11
N ILE A 10 -2.10 5.32 -3.25
CA ILE A 10 -2.17 5.47 -1.80
C ILE A 10 -0.81 5.25 -1.16
N TYR A 11 -0.54 5.97 -0.09
CA TYR A 11 0.66 5.84 0.73
C TYR A 11 0.36 5.04 1.98
N LEU A 12 1.14 3.97 2.19
CA LEU A 12 0.97 3.05 3.31
C LEU A 12 2.29 2.83 4.03
N THR A 13 2.29 3.09 5.34
CA THR A 13 3.44 2.78 6.21
C THR A 13 3.34 1.34 6.68
N ILE A 14 4.39 0.55 6.45
CA ILE A 14 4.47 -0.85 6.91
C ILE A 14 4.40 -0.88 8.44
N GLY A 15 3.55 -1.74 9.00
CA GLY A 15 3.36 -1.79 10.45
C GLY A 15 2.24 -2.72 10.88
N LYS A 16 1.73 -2.53 12.11
CA LYS A 16 0.69 -3.40 12.70
C LYS A 16 -0.54 -3.56 11.80
N GLU A 17 -0.93 -2.49 11.13
CA GLU A 17 -2.16 -2.39 10.33
C GLU A 17 -1.94 -2.62 8.83
N VAL A 18 -0.69 -2.65 8.38
CA VAL A 18 -0.29 -2.90 6.99
C VAL A 18 0.72 -4.05 6.99
N LYS A 19 0.25 -5.25 6.64
CA LYS A 19 1.07 -6.47 6.60
C LYS A 19 1.40 -6.83 5.16
N LEU A 20 2.63 -7.30 4.95
CA LEU A 20 3.11 -7.76 3.65
C LEU A 20 3.08 -9.29 3.62
N ASN A 21 2.52 -9.85 2.56
CA ASN A 21 2.60 -11.28 2.27
C ASN A 21 3.56 -11.50 1.10
N PHE A 22 4.29 -12.61 1.15
CA PHE A 22 5.30 -12.95 0.16
C PHE A 22 4.95 -14.30 -0.48
N ASP A 23 5.32 -14.48 -1.74
CA ASP A 23 5.21 -15.75 -2.44
C ASP A 23 6.33 -16.74 -2.04
N SER A 24 6.37 -17.91 -2.68
CA SER A 24 7.39 -18.93 -2.47
C SER A 24 8.80 -18.51 -2.88
N GLU A 25 8.94 -17.49 -3.73
CA GLU A 25 10.21 -16.92 -4.18
C GLU A 25 10.67 -15.73 -3.31
N ASN A 26 9.92 -15.41 -2.25
CA ASN A 26 10.11 -14.22 -1.40
C ASN A 26 9.90 -12.88 -2.12
N ASN A 27 9.10 -12.85 -3.19
CA ASN A 27 8.61 -11.60 -3.77
C ASN A 27 7.30 -11.19 -3.09
N LEU A 28 7.04 -9.87 -3.01
CA LEU A 28 5.80 -9.33 -2.47
C LEU A 28 4.62 -9.80 -3.32
N SER A 29 3.67 -10.49 -2.71
CA SER A 29 2.50 -11.05 -3.40
C SER A 29 1.21 -10.29 -3.10
N SER A 30 1.06 -9.81 -1.86
CA SER A 30 -0.08 -8.98 -1.48
C SER A 30 0.22 -8.06 -0.30
N ILE A 31 -0.57 -6.99 -0.20
CA ILE A 31 -0.54 -6.00 0.88
C ILE A 31 -1.87 -6.07 1.61
N ARG A 32 -1.85 -6.53 2.86
CA ARG A 32 -3.05 -6.67 3.69
C ARG A 32 -3.22 -5.49 4.63
N LEU A 33 -4.41 -4.89 4.59
CA LEU A 33 -4.87 -3.84 5.48
C LEU A 33 -5.79 -4.38 6.58
N SER A 34 -5.59 -3.92 7.80
CA SER A 34 -6.62 -4.05 8.84
C SER A 34 -7.86 -3.22 8.47
N ILE A 35 -9.02 -3.60 9.00
CA ILE A 35 -10.24 -2.80 8.82
C ILE A 35 -10.10 -1.39 9.39
N ASN A 36 -9.36 -1.21 10.48
CA ASN A 36 -9.07 0.13 11.02
C ASN A 36 -8.32 1.00 10.01
N LYS A 37 -7.36 0.41 9.27
CA LYS A 37 -6.64 1.16 8.24
C LYS A 37 -7.53 1.51 7.06
N VAL A 38 -8.43 0.61 6.67
CA VAL A 38 -9.45 0.91 5.65
C VAL A 38 -10.35 2.05 6.12
N ALA A 39 -10.84 2.00 7.36
CA ALA A 39 -11.67 3.04 7.95
C ALA A 39 -10.94 4.40 7.99
N GLU A 40 -9.64 4.41 8.29
CA GLU A 40 -8.81 5.61 8.24
C GLU A 40 -8.75 6.19 6.81
N LEU A 41 -8.51 5.36 5.80
CA LEU A 41 -8.49 5.80 4.40
C LEU A 41 -9.84 6.39 3.95
N PHE A 42 -10.95 5.80 4.39
CA PHE A 42 -12.29 6.27 4.07
C PHE A 42 -12.64 7.55 4.83
N GLY A 43 -12.35 7.60 6.14
CA GLY A 43 -12.56 8.78 6.98
C GLY A 43 -11.77 10.00 6.50
N ASN A 44 -10.56 9.77 6.00
CA ASN A 44 -9.72 10.79 5.39
C ASN A 44 -10.08 11.11 3.93
N LYS A 45 -11.10 10.45 3.36
CA LYS A 45 -11.56 10.64 1.96
C LYS A 45 -10.46 10.40 0.91
N VAL A 46 -9.49 9.54 1.22
CA VAL A 46 -8.44 9.13 0.27
C VAL A 46 -9.04 8.20 -0.78
N VAL A 47 -9.85 7.26 -0.32
CA VAL A 47 -10.65 6.35 -1.13
C VAL A 47 -12.00 6.11 -0.43
N ASN A 48 -12.97 5.55 -1.14
CA ASN A 48 -14.24 5.08 -0.59
C ASN A 48 -14.42 3.58 -0.87
N GLU A 49 -15.57 3.03 -0.50
CA GLU A 49 -15.87 1.61 -0.66
C GLU A 49 -15.76 1.12 -2.11
N GLU A 50 -16.04 1.98 -3.09
CA GLU A 50 -15.88 1.61 -4.50
C GLU A 50 -14.47 1.88 -4.99
N SER A 51 -13.92 3.06 -4.67
CA SER A 51 -12.66 3.53 -5.24
C SER A 51 -11.44 2.80 -4.70
N ILE A 52 -11.53 2.14 -3.55
CA ILE A 52 -10.46 1.30 -3.02
C ILE A 52 -10.10 0.14 -3.95
N PHE A 53 -11.07 -0.37 -4.72
CA PHE A 53 -10.84 -1.43 -5.71
C PHE A 53 -10.15 -0.94 -6.99
N TYR A 54 -10.07 0.38 -7.19
CA TYR A 54 -9.44 1.00 -8.36
C TYR A 54 -8.07 1.62 -8.04
N VAL A 55 -7.52 1.37 -6.85
CA VAL A 55 -6.13 1.70 -6.52
C VAL A 55 -5.20 0.96 -7.46
N SER A 56 -4.43 1.70 -8.25
CA SER A 56 -3.46 1.15 -9.20
C SER A 56 -2.08 0.99 -8.58
N THR A 57 -1.78 1.79 -7.56
CA THR A 57 -0.44 1.90 -7.01
C THR A 57 -0.49 2.08 -5.51
N VAL A 58 0.31 1.30 -4.80
CA VAL A 58 0.57 1.48 -3.38
C VAL A 58 2.02 1.92 -3.22
N ALA A 59 2.22 3.14 -2.73
CA ALA A 59 3.53 3.59 -2.29
C ALA A 59 3.78 3.11 -0.86
N LEU A 60 4.52 2.01 -0.72
CA LEU A 60 4.91 1.43 0.57
C LEU A 60 6.05 2.24 1.17
N VAL A 61 5.79 2.97 2.25
CA VAL A 61 6.82 3.70 2.99
C VAL A 61 7.66 2.71 3.78
N THR A 62 8.89 2.49 3.31
CA THR A 62 9.87 1.52 3.86
C THR A 62 10.84 2.17 4.85
N LYS A 63 11.09 3.48 4.72
CA LYS A 63 11.77 4.30 5.74
C LYS A 63 11.03 5.60 5.96
N SER A 64 10.72 5.87 7.22
CA SER A 64 10.23 7.16 7.69
C SER A 64 11.09 7.63 8.86
N ASN A 65 11.20 8.95 9.03
CA ASN A 65 11.74 9.58 10.24
C ASN A 65 10.64 10.44 10.89
N TYR A 66 10.96 11.08 12.02
CA TYR A 66 9.99 11.93 12.74
C TYR A 66 9.49 13.15 11.93
N LYS A 67 10.11 13.46 10.79
CA LYS A 67 9.70 14.53 9.87
C LYS A 67 8.85 14.02 8.69
N THR A 68 8.69 12.70 8.53
CA THR A 68 7.87 12.12 7.49
C THR A 68 6.39 12.21 7.88
N PHE A 69 5.61 12.95 7.11
CA PHE A 69 4.16 13.06 7.30
C PHE A 69 3.43 12.79 5.99
N ILE A 70 2.36 12.00 6.06
CA ILE A 70 1.41 11.84 4.95
C ILE A 70 0.19 12.69 5.32
N SER A 71 0.00 13.79 4.61
CA SER A 71 -1.16 14.66 4.77
C SER A 71 -2.20 14.37 3.69
N VAL A 72 -3.46 14.73 3.93
CA VAL A 72 -4.50 14.68 2.89
C VAL A 72 -4.92 16.09 2.55
N VAL A 73 -4.71 16.47 1.28
CA VAL A 73 -5.04 17.80 0.75
C VAL A 73 -5.95 17.61 -0.45
N GLY A 74 -7.19 18.09 -0.35
CA GLY A 74 -8.18 17.95 -1.43
C GLY A 74 -8.50 16.50 -1.81
N GLY A 75 -8.45 15.56 -0.84
CA GLY A 75 -8.70 14.13 -1.08
C GLY A 75 -7.50 13.35 -1.63
N LYS A 76 -6.37 14.02 -1.90
CA LYS A 76 -5.12 13.37 -2.33
C LYS A 76 -4.12 13.31 -1.17
N GLN A 77 -3.43 12.18 -1.04
CA GLN A 77 -2.34 12.06 -0.08
C GLN A 77 -1.09 12.76 -0.62
N VAL A 78 -0.44 13.55 0.23
CA VAL A 78 0.81 14.26 -0.08
C VAL A 78 1.83 13.91 1.00
N ILE A 79 2.95 13.33 0.58
CA ILE A 79 4.11 13.11 1.46
C ILE A 79 4.87 14.43 1.65
N SER A 80 5.20 14.72 2.90
CA SER A 80 6.14 15.77 3.30
C SER A 80 7.32 15.15 4.05
N GLY A 81 8.52 15.70 3.82
CA GLY A 81 9.77 15.25 4.43
C GLY A 81 10.47 14.13 3.66
N ASP A 82 11.52 13.58 4.25
CA ASP A 82 12.40 12.57 3.62
C ASP A 82 11.85 11.16 3.87
N ALA A 83 10.82 10.76 3.11
CA ALA A 83 10.34 9.38 3.10
C ALA A 83 11.02 8.60 1.97
N VAL A 84 11.45 7.37 2.26
CA VAL A 84 11.78 6.41 1.20
C VAL A 84 10.59 5.47 1.07
N TYR A 85 10.06 5.37 -0.15
CA TYR A 85 8.97 4.48 -0.46
C TYR A 85 9.28 3.68 -1.72
N GLU A 86 8.69 2.49 -1.79
CA GLU A 86 8.66 1.65 -2.98
C GLU A 86 7.26 1.71 -3.58
N GLU A 87 7.17 2.06 -4.86
CA GLU A 87 5.92 2.02 -5.60
C GLU A 87 5.62 0.57 -5.99
N VAL A 88 4.47 0.07 -5.56
CA VAL A 88 3.99 -1.28 -5.85
C VAL A 88 2.81 -1.17 -6.81
N MET A 89 2.92 -1.80 -7.97
CA MET A 89 1.82 -1.87 -8.93
C MET A 89 0.79 -2.91 -8.48
N ILE A 90 -0.48 -2.52 -8.46
CA ILE A 90 -1.58 -3.36 -8.03
C ILE A 90 -2.24 -4.02 -9.22
N ASP A 91 -2.46 -5.34 -9.11
CA ASP A 91 -3.34 -6.07 -10.00
C ASP A 91 -4.80 -5.68 -9.72
N GLN A 92 -5.33 -4.79 -10.54
CA GLN A 92 -6.69 -4.27 -10.38
C GLN A 92 -7.76 -5.34 -10.65
N GLU A 93 -7.50 -6.30 -11.53
CA GLU A 93 -8.45 -7.37 -11.83
C GLU A 93 -8.58 -8.30 -10.63
N ARG A 94 -7.46 -8.82 -10.11
CA ARG A 94 -7.44 -9.68 -8.92
C ARG A 94 -7.98 -8.96 -7.69
N THR A 95 -7.66 -7.68 -7.53
CA THR A 95 -8.14 -6.87 -6.40
C THR A 95 -9.64 -6.58 -6.51
N SER A 96 -10.16 -6.24 -7.69
CA SER A 96 -11.60 -5.97 -7.87
C SER A 96 -12.46 -7.24 -7.79
N ASN A 97 -11.94 -8.40 -8.16
CA ASN A 97 -12.64 -9.69 -8.00
C ASN A 97 -12.95 -10.03 -6.53
N LYS A 98 -12.24 -9.45 -5.56
CA LYS A 98 -12.55 -9.54 -4.12
C LYS A 98 -13.80 -8.75 -3.70
N ARG A 99 -14.34 -7.88 -4.55
CA ARG A 99 -15.51 -7.05 -4.22
C ARG A 99 -16.70 -7.90 -3.78
N GLY A 100 -16.85 -9.12 -4.32
CA GLY A 100 -17.76 -10.15 -3.80
C GLY A 100 -19.18 -9.64 -3.48
N ASN A 101 -19.87 -10.32 -2.56
CA ASN A 101 -21.21 -9.93 -2.07
C ASN A 101 -21.20 -9.30 -0.68
N LYS A 102 -20.02 -9.14 -0.06
CA LYS A 102 -19.86 -8.61 1.31
C LYS A 102 -19.17 -7.26 1.28
N ASN A 103 -19.65 -6.31 2.07
CA ASN A 103 -19.00 -4.99 2.20
C ASN A 103 -17.56 -5.20 2.73
N VAL A 104 -16.63 -4.32 2.34
CA VAL A 104 -15.23 -4.31 2.78
C VAL A 104 -15.07 -4.49 4.29
N TYR A 105 -15.93 -3.87 5.11
CA TYR A 105 -15.89 -3.99 6.57
C TYR A 105 -16.18 -5.41 7.07
N GLU A 106 -16.99 -6.18 6.33
CA GLU A 106 -17.40 -7.54 6.69
C GLU A 106 -16.37 -8.61 6.27
N GLN A 107 -15.34 -8.22 5.52
CA GLN A 107 -14.29 -9.12 5.03
C GLN A 107 -13.19 -9.36 6.08
N GLY A 108 -13.18 -8.63 7.21
CA GLY A 108 -12.21 -8.75 8.30
C GLY A 108 -10.81 -8.18 8.01
N CYS A 109 -10.43 -8.08 6.74
CA CYS A 109 -9.29 -7.33 6.23
C CYS A 109 -9.51 -6.99 4.75
N PHE A 110 -8.78 -6.01 4.23
CA PHE A 110 -8.71 -5.75 2.80
C PHE A 110 -7.33 -6.14 2.26
N GLU A 111 -7.24 -6.60 1.02
CA GLU A 111 -5.99 -7.06 0.43
C GLU A 111 -5.83 -6.51 -0.98
N PHE A 112 -4.72 -5.80 -1.20
CA PHE A 112 -4.26 -5.45 -2.54
C PHE A 112 -3.36 -6.57 -3.07
N PHE A 113 -3.65 -7.08 -4.26
CA PHE A 113 -2.77 -8.03 -4.92
C PHE A 113 -1.74 -7.29 -5.77
N VAL A 114 -0.48 -7.69 -5.65
CA VAL A 114 0.62 -7.11 -6.43
C VAL A 114 0.55 -7.66 -7.85
N SER A 115 0.82 -6.79 -8.83
CA SER A 115 0.96 -7.18 -10.24
C SER A 115 2.04 -8.26 -10.40
N GLU A 116 1.76 -9.29 -11.18
CA GLU A 116 2.73 -10.35 -11.46
C GLU A 116 3.96 -9.85 -12.24
N GLU A 117 3.83 -8.70 -12.91
CA GLU A 117 4.92 -8.02 -13.59
C GLU A 117 5.88 -7.32 -12.61
N ASP A 118 5.43 -7.04 -11.38
CA ASP A 118 6.15 -6.27 -10.37
C ASP A 118 6.78 -7.19 -9.31
N LYS A 119 7.94 -7.77 -9.63
CA LYS A 119 8.68 -8.66 -8.74
C LYS A 119 9.50 -7.87 -7.72
N ILE A 120 8.87 -7.48 -6.60
CA ILE A 120 9.55 -6.76 -5.52
C ILE A 120 10.06 -7.75 -4.45
N PRO A 121 11.37 -7.94 -4.30
CA PRO A 121 11.90 -8.88 -3.32
C PRO A 121 11.75 -8.37 -1.89
N LYS A 122 11.50 -9.28 -0.93
CA LYS A 122 11.29 -8.99 0.49
C LYS A 122 12.36 -8.10 1.13
N GLU A 123 13.62 -8.29 0.75
CA GLU A 123 14.78 -7.53 1.23
C GLU A 123 14.78 -6.05 0.84
N LYS A 124 14.05 -5.66 -0.21
CA LYS A 124 13.86 -4.26 -0.60
C LYS A 124 12.87 -3.55 0.33
N LEU A 125 11.90 -4.29 0.87
CA LEU A 125 10.77 -3.75 1.64
C LEU A 125 10.98 -3.83 3.15
N ILE A 126 11.67 -4.87 3.62
CA ILE A 126 11.99 -5.08 5.03
C ILE A 126 13.44 -4.69 5.23
N LEU A 127 13.65 -3.43 5.57
CA LEU A 127 14.96 -3.00 6.02
C LEU A 127 15.17 -3.52 7.44
N PRO A 128 16.29 -4.21 7.71
CA PRO A 128 16.58 -4.62 9.06
C PRO A 128 16.78 -3.36 9.90
N TYR A 129 15.83 -3.08 10.79
CA TYR A 129 16.14 -2.33 12.00
C TYR A 129 17.37 -3.03 12.62
N ASN A 130 18.53 -2.38 12.58
CA ASN A 130 19.84 -2.89 13.02
C ASN A 130 20.55 -3.93 12.15
N VAL A 131 21.09 -3.53 10.99
CA VAL A 131 22.47 -3.97 10.66
C VAL A 131 23.38 -2.75 10.70
N LYS A 132 23.77 -2.35 11.91
CA LYS A 132 25.10 -1.73 12.05
C LYS A 132 26.07 -2.80 11.55
N LYS A 133 26.62 -2.62 10.34
CA LYS A 133 27.88 -3.27 9.98
C LYS A 133 28.90 -2.81 11.02
N ARG A 134 29.12 -3.61 12.06
CA ARG A 134 30.37 -3.51 12.83
C ARG A 134 31.45 -3.96 11.85
N ARG A 135 32.24 -2.99 11.39
CA ARG A 135 33.58 -3.23 10.86
C ARG A 135 34.46 -3.77 11.98
#